data_AF-A0AB38CSM9-F1
#
_entry.id   AF-A0AB38CSM9-F1
#
_cell.length_a   1.000
_cell.length_b   1.000
_cell.length_c   1.000
_cell.angle_alpha   90.00
_cell.angle_beta   90.00
_cell.angle_gamma   90.00
#
_symmetry.space_group_name_H-M   'P 1'
#
loop_
_entity.id
_entity.type
_entity.pdbx_description
1 polymer ?
#
loop_
_entity_poly.entity_id
_entity_poly.type
_entity_poly.pdbx_seq_one_letter_code
_entity_poly.pdbx_strand_id
1 'polypeptide(L)'
;MGPLIRVRYGETVQRTRVVRTGDADSASGPVPIKRTAFGRAQSIVINDDQRGRRTVIERNWFCPRGEDVRQGDRIERTNGEVYSVISPPLGDVDHPLSGHNLGVKKHRVRTVSAPHG
;
A
#
# COMPACT_ATOMS: atom_id res chain seq x y z
N MET A 1 -1.53 16.98 18.13
CA MET A 1 -2.19 15.66 17.92
C MET A 1 -2.09 15.32 16.44
N GLY A 2 -1.31 14.30 16.07
CA GLY A 2 -1.23 13.86 14.66
C GLY A 2 -2.51 13.14 14.23
N PRO A 3 -2.83 13.08 12.92
CA PRO A 3 -4.02 12.41 12.44
C PRO A 3 -4.00 10.94 12.85
N LEU A 4 -5.00 10.54 13.63
CA LEU A 4 -5.22 9.17 14.09
C LEU A 4 -5.71 8.36 12.88
N ILE A 5 -4.78 7.79 12.13
CA ILE A 5 -5.10 6.86 11.05
C ILE A 5 -5.82 5.66 11.68
N ARG A 6 -7.14 5.62 11.54
CA ARG A 6 -7.97 4.49 11.97
C ARG A 6 -7.72 3.30 11.05
N VAL A 7 -7.30 2.18 11.64
CA VAL A 7 -7.25 0.87 10.98
C VAL A 7 -8.70 0.48 10.68
N ARG A 8 -9.11 0.50 9.41
CA ARG A 8 -10.40 -0.08 8.99
C ARG A 8 -10.14 -1.51 8.56
N TYR A 9 -10.60 -2.46 9.37
CA TYR A 9 -10.65 -3.85 8.97
C TYR A 9 -11.76 -4.04 7.94
N GLY A 10 -11.48 -4.76 6.85
CA GLY A 10 -12.50 -5.08 5.84
C GLY A 10 -12.62 -4.07 4.69
N GLU A 11 -11.71 -3.08 4.58
CA GLU A 11 -11.78 -2.05 3.55
C GLU A 11 -11.58 -2.64 2.14
N THR A 12 -12.32 -2.10 1.17
CA THR A 12 -12.07 -2.36 -0.26
C THR A 12 -11.17 -1.27 -0.82
N VAL A 13 -10.11 -1.66 -1.53
CA VAL A 13 -9.20 -0.74 -2.19
C VAL A 13 -9.17 -1.02 -3.68
N GLN A 14 -8.75 -0.04 -4.47
CA GLN A 14 -8.55 -0.20 -5.91
C GLN A 14 -7.06 -0.38 -6.19
N ARG A 15 -6.70 -1.44 -6.89
CA ARG A 15 -5.34 -1.72 -7.33
C ARG A 15 -5.18 -1.40 -8.81
N THR A 16 -4.29 -0.48 -9.13
CA THR A 16 -3.86 -0.15 -10.48
C THR A 16 -2.44 -0.66 -10.69
N ARG A 17 -2.23 -1.54 -11.68
CA ARG A 17 -0.89 -1.98 -12.04
C ARG A 17 -0.28 -0.99 -13.02
N VAL A 18 0.90 -0.50 -12.71
CA VAL A 18 1.67 0.37 -13.60
C VAL A 18 2.89 -0.41 -14.08
N VAL A 19 2.93 -0.72 -15.36
CA VAL A 19 4.10 -1.33 -16.01
C VAL A 19 4.79 -0.23 -16.80
N ARG A 20 6.00 0.12 -16.37
CA ARG A 20 6.86 1.03 -17.13
C ARG A 20 7.81 0.20 -17.96
N THR A 21 7.60 0.18 -19.26
CA THR A 21 8.58 -0.32 -20.22
C THR A 21 9.26 0.91 -20.84
N GLY A 22 10.57 0.87 -21.10
CA GLY A 22 11.41 2.06 -21.35
C GLY A 22 10.84 3.14 -22.29
N ASP A 23 9.95 2.78 -23.21
CA ASP A 23 9.33 3.68 -24.18
C ASP A 23 7.82 3.94 -23.97
N ALA A 24 7.15 3.22 -23.05
CA ALA A 24 5.72 3.38 -22.77
C ALA A 24 5.31 2.94 -21.35
N ASP A 25 4.54 3.79 -20.69
CA ASP A 25 3.82 3.45 -19.46
C ASP A 25 2.48 2.80 -19.83
N SER A 26 2.29 1.54 -19.46
CA SER A 26 1.01 0.85 -19.57
C SER A 26 0.40 0.65 -18.19
N ALA A 27 -0.82 1.12 -18.02
CA ALA A 27 -1.58 0.95 -16.78
C ALA A 27 -2.73 -0.02 -16.99
N SER A 28 -2.83 -1.06 -16.15
CA SER A 28 -4.07 -1.84 -16.10
C SER A 28 -5.16 -1.00 -15.46
N GLY A 29 -6.42 -1.23 -15.84
CA GLY A 29 -7.56 -0.63 -15.14
C GLY A 29 -7.57 -0.94 -13.63
N PRO A 30 -8.26 -0.13 -12.80
CA PRO A 30 -8.40 -0.38 -11.38
C PRO A 30 -9.11 -1.71 -11.11
N VAL A 31 -8.54 -2.54 -10.23
CA VAL A 31 -9.13 -3.81 -9.80
C VAL A 31 -9.43 -3.76 -8.30
N PRO A 32 -10.67 -4.02 -7.87
CA PRO A 32 -11.04 -3.95 -6.47
C PRO A 32 -10.48 -5.13 -5.68
N ILE A 33 -9.80 -4.85 -4.57
CA ILE A 33 -9.33 -5.81 -3.59
C ILE A 33 -10.13 -5.61 -2.31
N LYS A 34 -10.88 -6.65 -1.91
CA LYS A 34 -11.77 -6.60 -0.74
C LYS A 34 -11.06 -7.10 0.51
N ARG A 35 -11.67 -6.85 1.67
CA ARG A 35 -11.25 -7.41 2.97
C ARG A 35 -9.79 -7.11 3.32
N THR A 36 -9.35 -5.88 3.06
CA THR A 36 -8.00 -5.45 3.38
C THR A 36 -7.95 -4.71 4.71
N ALA A 37 -6.75 -4.55 5.25
CA ALA A 37 -6.51 -3.74 6.44
C ALA A 37 -5.16 -3.02 6.34
N PHE A 38 -5.10 -1.80 6.89
CA PHE A 38 -3.87 -1.03 6.99
C PHE A 38 -3.40 -1.01 8.44
N GLY A 39 -2.16 -1.40 8.69
CA GLY A 39 -1.52 -1.22 9.98
C GLY A 39 -1.28 0.26 10.29
N ARG A 40 -0.82 0.52 11.51
CA ARG A 40 -0.35 1.86 11.91
C ARG A 40 0.79 2.33 11.01
N ALA A 41 0.92 3.64 10.85
CA ALA A 41 2.08 4.23 10.19
C ALA A 41 3.36 3.79 10.94
N GLN A 42 4.30 3.23 10.21
CA GLN A 42 5.60 2.79 10.74
C GLN A 42 6.65 3.88 10.62
N SER A 43 6.59 4.67 9.54
CA SER A 43 7.48 5.80 9.31
C SER A 43 6.67 6.97 8.79
N ILE A 44 6.87 8.13 9.40
CA ILE A 44 6.34 9.41 8.95
C ILE A 44 7.55 10.34 8.87
N VAL A 45 8.00 10.62 7.66
CA VAL A 45 9.10 11.56 7.41
C VAL A 45 8.49 12.83 6.87
N ILE A 46 8.72 13.93 7.59
CA ILE A 46 8.39 15.28 7.12
C ILE A 46 9.72 15.88 6.69
N ASN A 47 9.89 16.11 5.40
CA ASN A 47 11.06 16.78 4.86
C ASN A 47 10.69 18.23 4.52
N ASP A 48 11.20 19.17 5.31
CA ASP A 48 11.14 20.60 5.05
C ASP A 48 12.43 21.03 4.33
N ASP A 49 12.60 20.55 3.09
CA ASP A 49 13.64 21.07 2.21
C ASP A 49 13.16 22.39 1.58
N GLN A 50 14.11 23.25 1.19
CA GLN A 50 13.86 24.55 0.54
C GLN A 50 13.00 24.48 -0.74
N ARG A 51 12.70 23.28 -1.25
CA ARG A 51 11.84 23.01 -2.43
C ARG A 51 10.38 22.68 -2.08
N GLY A 52 10.00 22.68 -0.80
CA GLY A 52 8.64 22.45 -0.34
C GLY A 52 8.50 21.26 0.62
N ARG A 53 7.47 21.32 1.48
CA ARG A 53 7.24 20.36 2.57
C ARG A 53 6.77 19.00 2.06
N ARG A 54 7.61 17.98 2.04
CA ARG A 54 7.21 16.63 1.63
C ARG A 54 6.89 15.75 2.84
N THR A 55 5.72 15.14 2.87
CA THR A 55 5.37 14.12 3.88
C THR A 55 5.38 12.74 3.24
N VAL A 56 6.25 11.85 3.72
CA VAL A 56 6.30 10.44 3.31
C VAL A 56 5.75 9.59 4.44
N ILE A 57 4.70 8.81 4.17
CA ILE A 57 4.11 7.91 5.16
C ILE A 57 4.23 6.48 4.66
N GLU A 58 4.83 5.62 5.47
CA GLU A 58 4.93 4.19 5.23
C GLU A 58 4.13 3.40 6.25
N ARG A 59 3.48 2.33 5.82
CA ARG A 59 2.73 1.42 6.69
C ARG A 59 2.70 0.01 6.13
N ASN A 60 2.34 -0.93 7.00
CA ASN A 60 1.98 -2.27 6.57
C ASN A 60 0.55 -2.27 6.02
N TRP A 61 0.34 -3.01 4.95
CA TRP A 61 -0.95 -3.30 4.37
C TRP A 61 -1.13 -4.81 4.30
N PHE A 62 -2.28 -5.29 4.73
CA PHE A 62 -2.66 -6.70 4.74
C PHE A 62 -3.76 -6.90 3.70
N CYS A 63 -3.51 -7.79 2.75
CA CYS A 63 -4.47 -8.18 1.73
C CYS A 63 -4.71 -9.69 1.74
N PRO A 64 -5.87 -10.16 1.25
CA PRO A 64 -6.11 -11.59 1.08
C PRO A 64 -5.03 -12.24 0.21
N ARG A 65 -4.66 -13.47 0.56
CA ARG A 65 -3.51 -14.15 -0.06
C ARG A 65 -3.62 -14.35 -1.57
N GLY A 66 -4.83 -14.68 -2.06
CA GLY A 66 -5.11 -14.94 -3.47
C GLY A 66 -5.08 -13.74 -4.41
N GLU A 67 -4.91 -12.52 -3.87
CA GLU A 67 -4.95 -11.28 -4.67
C GLU A 67 -3.63 -11.06 -5.40
N ASP A 68 -3.63 -10.83 -6.71
CA ASP A 68 -2.39 -10.54 -7.47
C ASP A 68 -1.91 -9.11 -7.20
N VAL A 69 -1.05 -8.94 -6.19
CA VAL A 69 -0.44 -7.67 -5.82
C VAL A 69 1.07 -7.77 -5.99
N ARG A 70 1.65 -6.78 -6.68
CA ARG A 70 3.08 -6.70 -6.97
C ARG A 70 3.68 -5.40 -6.46
N GLN A 71 4.99 -5.44 -6.25
CA GLN A 71 5.76 -4.22 -6.00
C GLN A 71 5.59 -3.26 -7.18
N GLY A 72 5.39 -1.98 -6.89
CA GLY A 72 5.08 -0.96 -7.89
C GLY A 72 3.60 -0.75 -8.16
N ASP A 73 2.72 -1.68 -7.77
CA ASP A 73 1.27 -1.47 -7.90
C ASP A 73 0.83 -0.26 -7.05
N ARG A 74 -0.16 0.48 -7.57
CA ARG A 74 -0.77 1.63 -6.91
C ARG A 74 -2.08 1.19 -6.24
N ILE A 75 -2.26 1.54 -4.98
CA ILE A 75 -3.42 1.22 -4.16
C ILE A 75 -4.15 2.50 -3.78
N GLU A 76 -5.40 2.61 -4.19
CA GLU A 76 -6.27 3.72 -3.85
C GLU A 76 -7.36 3.26 -2.86
N ARG A 77 -7.44 3.96 -1.75
CA ARG A 77 -8.41 3.69 -0.69
C ARG A 77 -9.73 4.41 -0.96
N THR A 78 -10.80 3.95 -0.33
CA THR A 78 -12.12 4.59 -0.44
C THR A 78 -12.18 6.02 0.07
N ASN A 79 -11.22 6.42 0.91
CA ASN A 79 -11.09 7.77 1.44
C ASN A 79 -10.21 8.70 0.56
N GLY A 80 -9.82 8.27 -0.64
CA GLY A 80 -8.99 9.03 -1.57
C GLY A 80 -7.49 8.98 -1.28
N GLU A 81 -7.03 8.29 -0.23
CA GLU A 81 -5.60 8.09 -0.01
C GLU A 81 -5.01 7.13 -1.04
N VAL A 82 -3.87 7.51 -1.59
CA VAL A 82 -3.15 6.72 -2.59
C VAL A 82 -1.80 6.27 -2.03
N TYR A 83 -1.50 4.99 -2.20
CA TYR A 83 -0.23 4.39 -1.83
C TYR A 83 0.41 3.65 -3.00
N SER A 84 1.72 3.49 -2.96
CA SER A 84 2.49 2.59 -3.82
C SER A 84 3.00 1.41 -3.01
N VAL A 85 2.92 0.20 -3.56
CA VAL A 85 3.49 -1.01 -2.95
C VAL A 85 5.01 -0.98 -3.11
N ILE A 86 5.75 -0.96 -1.99
CA ILE A 86 7.21 -0.80 -1.98
C ILE A 86 7.96 -2.06 -1.57
N SER A 87 7.27 -3.13 -1.19
CA SER A 87 7.91 -4.41 -0.85
C SER A 87 7.26 -5.59 -1.57
N PRO A 88 8.02 -6.69 -1.79
CA PRO A 88 7.43 -7.99 -2.11
C PRO A 88 6.45 -8.45 -1.01
N PRO A 89 5.57 -9.42 -1.31
CA PRO A 89 4.68 -9.99 -0.32
C PRO A 89 5.47 -10.72 0.77
N LEU A 90 5.06 -10.52 2.02
CA LEU A 90 5.56 -11.25 3.19
C LEU A 90 4.42 -12.06 3.80
N GLY A 91 4.72 -13.27 4.27
CA GLY A 91 3.69 -14.16 4.81
C GLY A 91 2.77 -14.76 3.75
N ASP A 92 3.24 -14.84 2.50
CA ASP A 92 2.54 -15.54 1.41
C ASP A 92 2.77 -17.06 1.44
N VAL A 93 3.38 -17.57 2.52
CA VAL A 93 3.66 -18.98 2.78
C VAL A 93 2.96 -19.40 4.07
N ASP A 94 2.53 -20.67 4.15
CA ASP A 94 1.96 -21.20 5.38
C ASP A 94 3.03 -21.24 6.47
N HIS A 95 2.61 -21.20 7.73
CA HIS A 95 3.57 -21.30 8.82
C HIS A 95 4.33 -22.63 8.72
N PRO A 96 5.68 -22.62 8.58
CA PRO A 96 6.44 -23.79 8.14
C PRO A 96 6.42 -24.95 9.13
N LEU A 97 6.13 -24.69 10.41
CA LEU A 97 6.07 -25.71 11.45
C LEU A 97 4.65 -26.18 11.76
N SER A 98 3.63 -25.35 11.54
CA SER A 98 2.26 -25.65 11.96
C SER A 98 1.28 -25.79 10.80
N GLY A 99 1.70 -25.47 9.57
CA GLY A 99 0.84 -25.41 8.39
C GLY A 99 -0.25 -24.35 8.49
N HIS A 100 -0.25 -23.51 9.53
CA HIS A 100 -1.32 -22.56 9.75
C HIS A 100 -1.29 -21.44 8.71
N ASN A 101 -2.41 -21.27 8.01
CA ASN A 101 -2.60 -20.26 7.01
C ASN A 101 -3.29 -19.03 7.63
N LEU A 102 -2.58 -17.91 7.70
CA LEU A 102 -3.13 -16.64 8.20
C LEU A 102 -4.15 -16.01 7.23
N GLY A 103 -4.31 -16.55 6.02
CA GLY A 103 -5.26 -16.11 5.00
C GLY A 103 -4.90 -14.77 4.34
N VAL A 104 -3.84 -14.11 4.80
CA VAL A 104 -3.42 -12.78 4.37
C VAL A 104 -1.94 -12.77 4.06
N LYS A 105 -1.56 -11.88 3.14
CA LYS A 105 -0.18 -11.48 2.91
C LYS A 105 0.01 -10.02 3.26
N LYS A 106 1.24 -9.69 3.66
CA LYS A 106 1.64 -8.36 4.12
C LYS A 106 2.52 -7.70 3.07
N HIS A 107 2.18 -6.48 2.71
CA HIS A 107 3.01 -5.58 1.91
C HIS A 107 3.38 -4.33 2.72
N ARG A 108 4.52 -3.71 2.41
CA ARG A 108 4.79 -2.33 2.80
C ARG A 108 4.29 -1.41 1.71
N VAL A 109 3.58 -0.37 2.11
CA VAL A 109 3.04 0.65 1.20
C VAL A 109 3.51 2.03 1.63
N ARG A 110 3.74 2.90 0.66
CA ARG A 110 4.22 4.26 0.86
C ARG A 110 3.30 5.25 0.16
N THR A 111 2.94 6.32 0.84
CA THR A 111 2.34 7.50 0.21
C THR A 111 3.29 8.68 0.35
N VAL A 112 3.24 9.57 -0.64
CA VAL A 112 4.01 10.81 -0.68
C VAL A 112 3.02 11.93 -0.92
N SER A 113 2.89 12.82 0.06
CA SER A 113 2.12 14.04 -0.06
C SER A 113 3.09 15.22 -0.17
N ALA A 114 3.02 15.96 -1.27
CA ALA A 114 3.60 17.28 -1.39
C ALA A 114 2.45 18.31 -1.44
N PRO A 115 2.54 19.45 -0.74
CA PRO A 115 1.61 20.54 -0.93
C PRO A 115 1.70 20.96 -2.39
N HIS A 116 0.55 21.01 -3.07
CA HIS A 116 0.47 21.68 -4.35
C HIS A 116 0.61 23.17 -4.04
N GLY A 117 1.62 23.81 -4.65
CA GLY A 117 1.80 25.26 -4.61
C GLY A 117 0.72 25.98 -5.39
#